data_AF-X0SD72-F1
#
_entry.id   AF-X0SD72-F1
#
_cell.length_a   1.000
_cell.length_b   1.000
_cell.length_c   1.000
_cell.angle_alpha   90.00
_cell.angle_beta   90.00
_cell.angle_gamma   90.00
#
_symmetry.space_group_name_H-M   'P 1'
#
loop_
_entity.id
_entity.type
_entity.pdbx_description
1 polymer ?
#
loop_
_entity_poly.entity_id
_entity_poly.type
_entity_poly.pdbx_seq_one_letter_code
_entity_poly.pdbx_strand_id
1 'polypeptide(L)'
;MWDYSEKLKEHFFNPRNVGEIPDADGVGEVGSMQCGDSLKLFFKLDKKGKIEDAKFLTFGCGSAIASASVLTEMIKGKTLEEVEKITTQDIVDYLGGMPVEKIHCSVMGREALGAAIANYRGEKPEVEEGKIVCNCFGVTDKEIELVARENNLRTVEDVTHYTKAGGGCGSCHAEIERILARIWGEKEAEQVQKKPEKLTNIQRMKLVEETLEREIRPALRADGGDIELVDIYGTKVIVALRGTCTH
;
A
#
# COMPACT_ATOMS: atom_id res chain seq x y z
N MET A 1 19.78 -5.91 -18.20
CA MET A 1 18.53 -6.61 -18.59
C MET A 1 17.74 -6.78 -17.31
N TRP A 2 16.50 -6.32 -17.28
CA TRP A 2 15.64 -6.36 -16.10
C TRP A 2 15.37 -7.82 -15.72
N ASP A 3 15.46 -8.16 -14.44
CA ASP A 3 15.14 -9.51 -13.97
C ASP A 3 13.63 -9.63 -13.79
N TYR A 4 12.98 -10.26 -14.77
CA TYR A 4 11.54 -10.49 -14.75
C TYR A 4 11.24 -11.89 -14.24
N SER A 5 10.25 -12.01 -13.37
CA SER A 5 9.73 -13.29 -12.93
C SER A 5 9.19 -14.10 -14.12
N GLU A 6 9.23 -15.42 -13.98
CA GLU A 6 8.67 -16.32 -15.01
C GLU A 6 7.18 -16.06 -15.23
N LYS A 7 6.44 -15.74 -14.16
CA LYS A 7 5.03 -15.42 -14.25
C LYS A 7 4.77 -14.12 -15.00
N LEU A 8 5.58 -13.07 -14.78
CA LEU A 8 5.46 -11.84 -15.56
C LEU A 8 5.73 -12.10 -17.05
N LYS A 9 6.78 -12.86 -17.37
CA LYS A 9 7.07 -13.27 -18.76
C LYS A 9 5.89 -14.04 -19.36
N GLU A 10 5.29 -14.95 -18.61
CA GLU A 10 4.16 -15.75 -19.06
C GLU A 10 2.94 -14.87 -19.40
N HIS A 11 2.59 -13.91 -18.55
CA HIS A 11 1.48 -12.98 -18.81
C HIS A 11 1.79 -11.95 -19.89
N PHE A 12 3.07 -11.69 -20.16
CA PHE A 12 3.48 -10.89 -21.31
C PHE A 12 3.35 -11.67 -22.63
N PHE A 13 3.86 -12.91 -22.70
CA PHE A 13 3.85 -13.71 -23.92
C PHE A 13 2.47 -14.31 -24.24
N ASN A 14 1.70 -14.65 -23.20
CA ASN A 14 0.36 -15.24 -23.32
C ASN A 14 -0.64 -14.47 -22.45
N PRO A 15 -0.95 -13.20 -22.77
CA PRO A 15 -1.86 -12.40 -21.96
C PRO A 15 -3.28 -12.99 -21.97
N ARG A 16 -3.93 -12.94 -20.81
CA ARG A 16 -5.28 -13.44 -20.58
C ARG A 16 -6.28 -12.31 -20.73
N ASN A 17 -7.45 -12.60 -21.28
CA ASN A 17 -8.58 -11.67 -21.33
C ASN A 17 -8.34 -10.36 -22.09
N VAL A 18 -7.51 -10.39 -23.13
CA VAL A 18 -7.34 -9.26 -24.05
C VAL A 18 -8.63 -9.04 -24.86
N GLY A 19 -9.09 -7.80 -24.94
CA GLY A 19 -10.20 -7.38 -25.79
C GLY A 19 -11.16 -6.41 -25.11
N GLU A 20 -12.31 -6.21 -25.74
CA GLU A 20 -13.37 -5.33 -25.27
C GLU A 20 -14.62 -6.14 -24.86
N ILE A 21 -15.45 -5.51 -24.02
CA ILE A 21 -16.80 -5.99 -23.70
C ILE A 21 -17.76 -4.89 -24.20
N PRO A 22 -18.52 -5.12 -25.30
CA PRO A 22 -19.38 -4.09 -25.90
C PRO A 22 -20.43 -3.50 -24.94
N ASP A 23 -20.98 -4.35 -24.07
CA ASP A 23 -21.97 -3.97 -23.04
C ASP A 23 -21.38 -4.20 -21.64
N ALA A 24 -20.23 -3.57 -21.38
CA ALA A 24 -19.58 -3.59 -20.07
C ALA A 24 -20.41 -2.79 -19.06
N ASP A 25 -20.46 -3.27 -17.81
CA ASP A 25 -21.11 -2.54 -16.73
C ASP A 25 -20.18 -1.42 -16.19
N GLY A 26 -18.86 -1.65 -16.21
CA GLY A 26 -17.86 -0.66 -15.84
C GLY A 26 -16.73 -0.59 -16.85
N VAL A 27 -16.34 0.64 -17.20
CA VAL A 27 -15.23 0.95 -18.11
C VAL A 27 -14.32 1.99 -17.47
N GLY A 28 -13.04 1.65 -17.33
CA GLY A 28 -12.02 2.54 -16.79
C GLY A 28 -10.91 2.74 -17.81
N GLU A 29 -10.50 3.98 -18.05
CA GLU A 29 -9.44 4.32 -18.98
C GLU A 29 -8.45 5.27 -18.30
N VAL A 30 -7.17 4.91 -18.33
CA VAL A 30 -6.07 5.66 -17.71
C VAL A 30 -4.86 5.71 -18.63
N GLY A 31 -3.98 6.68 -18.36
CA GLY A 31 -2.81 6.95 -19.19
C GLY A 31 -3.16 7.65 -20.50
N SER A 32 -2.16 7.79 -21.38
CA SER A 32 -2.32 8.45 -22.66
C SER A 32 -1.28 7.95 -23.67
N MET A 33 -1.62 7.99 -24.96
CA MET A 33 -0.65 7.65 -26.01
C MET A 33 0.57 8.59 -26.00
N GLN A 34 0.40 9.82 -25.51
CA GLN A 34 1.47 10.81 -25.41
C GLN A 34 2.52 10.43 -24.34
N CYS A 35 2.11 9.83 -23.22
CA CYS A 35 3.02 9.38 -22.16
C CYS A 35 3.57 7.96 -22.38
N GLY A 36 3.15 7.30 -23.46
CA GLY A 36 3.67 6.02 -23.92
C GLY A 36 3.04 4.79 -23.28
N ASP A 37 2.15 4.96 -22.30
CA ASP A 37 1.34 3.88 -21.72
C ASP A 37 -0.13 4.31 -21.57
N SER A 38 -1.05 3.43 -21.92
CA SER A 38 -2.49 3.59 -21.73
C SER A 38 -3.15 2.24 -21.49
N LEU A 39 -4.14 2.22 -20.60
CA LEU A 39 -4.88 1.02 -20.24
C LEU A 39 -6.37 1.32 -20.18
N LYS A 40 -7.15 0.48 -20.84
CA LYS A 40 -8.60 0.44 -20.78
C LYS A 40 -9.05 -0.89 -20.22
N LEU A 41 -9.76 -0.86 -19.10
CA LEU A 41 -10.29 -2.02 -18.40
C LEU A 41 -11.81 -2.04 -18.51
N PHE A 42 -12.35 -3.23 -18.78
CA PHE A 42 -13.77 -3.49 -18.89
C PHE A 42 -14.14 -4.59 -17.90
N PHE A 43 -15.28 -4.46 -17.22
CA PHE A 43 -15.87 -5.58 -16.49
C PHE A 43 -17.38 -5.68 -16.69
N LYS A 44 -17.91 -6.88 -16.46
CA LYS A 44 -19.33 -7.20 -16.47
C LYS A 44 -19.70 -7.96 -15.20
N LEU A 45 -20.82 -7.61 -14.60
CA LEU A 45 -21.33 -8.22 -13.37
C LEU A 45 -22.37 -9.30 -13.69
N ASP A 46 -22.35 -10.36 -12.90
CA ASP A 46 -23.43 -11.34 -12.88
C ASP A 46 -24.64 -10.83 -12.09
N LYS A 47 -25.72 -11.63 -12.10
CA LYS A 47 -26.95 -11.32 -11.34
C LYS A 47 -26.76 -11.25 -9.82
N LYS A 48 -25.62 -11.69 -9.29
CA LYS A 48 -25.26 -11.70 -7.87
C LYS A 48 -24.31 -10.54 -7.50
N GLY A 49 -23.97 -9.68 -8.46
CA GLY A 49 -23.07 -8.54 -8.25
C GLY A 49 -21.58 -8.93 -8.21
N LYS A 50 -21.20 -10.09 -8.76
CA LYS A 50 -19.80 -10.52 -8.93
C LYS A 50 -19.32 -10.27 -10.34
N ILE A 51 -18.04 -9.99 -10.52
CA ILE A 51 -17.44 -9.82 -11.86
C ILE A 51 -17.45 -11.17 -12.60
N GLU A 52 -18.32 -11.30 -13.60
CA GLU A 52 -18.45 -12.48 -14.47
C GLU A 52 -17.35 -12.50 -15.53
N ASP A 53 -17.13 -11.35 -16.18
CA ASP A 53 -16.09 -11.18 -17.18
C ASP A 53 -15.36 -9.86 -16.96
N ALA A 54 -14.09 -9.87 -17.31
CA ALA A 54 -13.20 -8.73 -17.24
C ALA A 54 -12.22 -8.84 -18.41
N LYS A 55 -12.03 -7.74 -19.13
CA LYS A 55 -11.12 -7.67 -20.26
C LYS A 55 -10.35 -6.36 -20.25
N PHE A 56 -9.25 -6.32 -21.00
CA PHE A 56 -8.47 -5.11 -21.14
C PHE A 56 -7.97 -4.89 -22.56
N LEU A 57 -7.72 -3.63 -22.87
CA LEU A 57 -6.87 -3.17 -23.95
C LEU A 57 -5.77 -2.30 -23.38
N THR A 58 -4.52 -2.52 -23.77
CA THR A 58 -3.41 -1.67 -23.32
C THR A 58 -2.46 -1.40 -24.45
N PHE A 59 -1.91 -0.20 -24.44
CA PHE A 59 -0.73 0.18 -25.19
C PHE A 59 0.36 0.50 -24.16
N GLY A 60 1.50 -0.16 -24.23
CA GLY A 60 2.57 0.10 -23.27
C GLY A 60 3.64 -0.97 -23.27
N CYS A 61 4.52 -0.92 -22.27
CA CYS A 61 5.59 -1.89 -22.13
C CYS A 61 5.09 -3.28 -21.69
N GLY A 62 5.94 -4.30 -21.81
CA GLY A 62 5.55 -5.68 -21.44
C GLY A 62 5.09 -5.85 -19.99
N SER A 63 5.58 -5.01 -19.08
CA SER A 63 5.11 -4.96 -17.69
C SER A 63 3.67 -4.46 -17.58
N ALA A 64 3.25 -3.49 -18.40
CA ALA A 64 1.86 -3.02 -18.43
C ALA A 64 0.90 -4.11 -18.93
N ILE A 65 1.28 -4.85 -19.97
CA ILE A 65 0.51 -5.99 -20.49
C ILE A 65 0.37 -7.08 -19.43
N ALA A 66 1.46 -7.43 -18.75
CA ALA A 66 1.45 -8.45 -17.71
C ALA A 66 0.60 -8.03 -16.50
N SER A 67 0.73 -6.78 -16.03
CA SER A 67 -0.07 -6.24 -14.92
C SER A 67 -1.57 -6.22 -15.25
N ALA A 68 -1.94 -5.76 -16.45
CA ALA A 68 -3.35 -5.75 -16.87
C ALA A 68 -3.93 -7.17 -17.00
N SER A 69 -3.15 -8.10 -17.55
CA SER A 69 -3.57 -9.51 -17.66
C SER A 69 -3.80 -10.13 -16.28
N VAL A 70 -2.86 -9.98 -15.36
CA VAL A 70 -2.99 -10.50 -13.99
C VAL A 70 -4.20 -9.89 -13.29
N LEU A 71 -4.37 -8.57 -13.40
CA LEU A 71 -5.48 -7.87 -12.78
C LEU A 71 -6.82 -8.43 -13.23
N THR A 72 -7.02 -8.67 -14.54
CA THR A 72 -8.27 -9.26 -15.04
C THR A 72 -8.55 -10.66 -14.49
N GLU A 73 -7.53 -11.47 -14.21
CA GLU A 73 -7.72 -12.77 -13.57
C GLU A 73 -8.00 -12.63 -12.07
N MET A 74 -7.34 -11.68 -11.40
CA MET A 74 -7.52 -11.44 -9.96
C MET A 74 -8.95 -10.97 -9.63
N ILE A 75 -9.58 -10.17 -10.49
CA ILE A 75 -10.89 -9.57 -10.20
C ILE A 75 -12.08 -10.48 -10.57
N LYS A 76 -11.89 -11.46 -11.45
CA LYS A 76 -12.98 -12.37 -11.85
C LYS A 76 -13.51 -13.18 -10.67
N GLY A 77 -14.84 -13.25 -10.57
CA GLY A 77 -15.57 -13.96 -9.50
C GLY A 77 -15.69 -13.22 -8.17
N LYS A 78 -15.07 -12.03 -8.05
CA LYS A 78 -15.11 -11.18 -6.85
C LYS A 78 -16.21 -10.13 -6.93
N THR A 79 -16.66 -9.63 -5.79
CA THR A 79 -17.57 -8.48 -5.72
C THR A 79 -16.79 -7.17 -5.83
N LEU A 80 -17.49 -6.06 -6.08
CA LEU A 80 -16.86 -4.73 -6.17
C LEU A 80 -16.11 -4.35 -4.88
N GLU A 81 -16.68 -4.67 -3.72
CA GLU A 81 -16.07 -4.37 -2.41
C GLU A 81 -14.79 -5.19 -2.14
N GLU A 82 -14.67 -6.37 -2.75
CA GLU A 82 -13.47 -7.20 -2.65
C GLU A 82 -12.37 -6.68 -3.56
N VAL A 83 -12.72 -6.23 -4.77
CA VAL A 83 -11.73 -5.74 -5.74
C VAL A 83 -11.22 -4.35 -5.42
N GLU A 84 -12.02 -3.51 -4.75
CA GLU A 84 -11.56 -2.20 -4.24
C GLU A 84 -10.42 -2.29 -3.23
N LYS A 85 -10.27 -3.44 -2.57
CA LYS A 85 -9.18 -3.67 -1.61
C LYS A 85 -7.89 -4.14 -2.26
N ILE A 86 -7.90 -4.42 -3.57
CA ILE A 86 -6.71 -4.85 -4.30
C ILE A 86 -5.75 -3.67 -4.40
N THR A 87 -4.57 -3.85 -3.83
CA THR A 87 -3.50 -2.86 -3.85
C THR A 87 -2.55 -3.09 -5.02
N THR A 88 -1.70 -2.10 -5.31
CA THR A 88 -0.61 -2.26 -6.28
C THR A 88 0.31 -3.41 -5.88
N GLN A 89 0.56 -3.58 -4.57
CA GLN A 89 1.42 -4.63 -4.06
C GLN A 89 0.83 -6.02 -4.32
N ASP A 90 -0.49 -6.20 -4.18
CA ASP A 90 -1.13 -7.48 -4.50
C ASP A 90 -0.91 -7.90 -5.96
N ILE A 91 -0.93 -6.95 -6.89
CA ILE A 91 -0.66 -7.20 -8.32
C ILE A 91 0.81 -7.59 -8.52
N VAL A 92 1.74 -6.87 -7.88
CA VAL A 92 3.19 -7.15 -7.96
C VAL A 92 3.51 -8.52 -7.36
N ASP A 93 2.93 -8.85 -6.20
CA ASP A 93 3.10 -10.13 -5.52
C ASP A 93 2.50 -11.27 -6.35
N TYR A 94 1.33 -11.05 -6.96
CA TYR A 94 0.73 -12.02 -7.86
C TYR A 94 1.62 -12.28 -9.07
N LEU A 95 2.30 -11.27 -9.61
CA LEU A 95 3.28 -11.43 -10.67
C LEU A 95 4.58 -12.13 -10.22
N GLY A 96 4.75 -12.45 -8.93
CA GLY A 96 5.97 -13.05 -8.40
C GLY A 96 7.11 -12.05 -8.25
N GLY A 97 6.77 -10.78 -8.07
CA GLY A 97 7.70 -9.66 -7.99
C GLY A 97 7.87 -8.92 -9.32
N MET A 98 8.28 -7.67 -9.20
CA MET A 98 8.56 -6.78 -10.32
C MET A 98 9.75 -5.88 -9.97
N PRO A 99 10.62 -5.55 -10.93
CA PRO A 99 11.63 -4.51 -10.72
C PRO A 99 11.00 -3.18 -10.30
N VAL A 100 11.64 -2.48 -9.37
CA VAL A 100 11.07 -1.30 -8.69
C VAL A 100 10.68 -0.22 -9.69
N GLU A 101 11.51 0.01 -10.68
CA GLU A 101 11.35 1.03 -11.71
C GLU A 101 10.20 0.73 -12.70
N LYS A 102 9.62 -0.47 -12.63
CA LYS A 102 8.45 -0.88 -13.42
C LYS A 102 7.15 -0.91 -12.63
N ILE A 103 7.17 -0.64 -11.33
CA ILE A 103 5.97 -0.71 -10.47
C ILE A 103 4.85 0.22 -10.96
N HIS A 104 5.16 1.35 -11.61
CA HIS A 104 4.14 2.21 -12.22
C HIS A 104 3.16 1.47 -13.16
N CYS A 105 3.58 0.38 -13.80
CA CYS A 105 2.69 -0.44 -14.64
C CYS A 105 1.58 -1.11 -13.82
N SER A 106 1.87 -1.51 -12.59
CA SER A 106 0.89 -2.07 -11.65
C SER A 106 0.05 -0.98 -10.99
N VAL A 107 0.61 0.22 -10.77
CA VAL A 107 -0.16 1.40 -10.32
C VAL A 107 -1.25 1.72 -11.35
N MET A 108 -0.87 1.85 -12.63
CA MET A 108 -1.81 2.09 -13.73
C MET A 108 -2.90 1.02 -13.82
N GLY A 109 -2.57 -0.26 -13.60
CA GLY A 109 -3.55 -1.33 -13.51
C GLY A 109 -4.62 -1.06 -12.45
N ARG A 110 -4.19 -0.75 -11.22
CA ARG A 110 -5.09 -0.46 -10.10
C ARG A 110 -5.93 0.80 -10.36
N GLU A 111 -5.34 1.85 -10.93
CA GLU A 111 -6.05 3.08 -11.28
C GLU A 111 -7.14 2.83 -12.33
N ALA A 112 -6.86 2.00 -13.34
CA ALA A 112 -7.85 1.59 -14.33
C ALA A 112 -9.04 0.85 -13.68
N LEU A 113 -8.76 0.00 -12.68
CA LEU A 113 -9.81 -0.66 -11.91
C LEU A 113 -10.66 0.34 -11.12
N GLY A 114 -10.02 1.27 -10.39
CA GLY A 114 -10.73 2.32 -9.67
C GLY A 114 -11.62 3.16 -10.60
N ALA A 115 -11.09 3.56 -11.76
CA ALA A 115 -11.85 4.30 -12.77
C ALA A 115 -13.05 3.49 -13.31
N ALA A 116 -12.87 2.18 -13.53
CA ALA A 116 -13.96 1.32 -14.00
C ALA A 116 -15.08 1.16 -12.96
N ILE A 117 -14.73 1.07 -11.67
CA ILE A 117 -15.70 0.96 -10.58
C ILE A 117 -16.46 2.28 -10.40
N ALA A 118 -15.75 3.42 -10.44
CA ALA A 118 -16.37 4.75 -10.40
C ALA A 118 -17.37 4.93 -11.56
N ASN A 119 -16.97 4.52 -12.78
CA ASN A 119 -17.84 4.54 -13.95
C ASN A 119 -19.13 3.74 -13.74
N TYR A 120 -19.03 2.51 -13.21
CA TYR A 120 -20.20 1.69 -12.89
C TYR A 120 -21.13 2.36 -11.86
N ARG A 121 -20.56 3.04 -10.85
CA ARG A 121 -21.34 3.76 -9.83
C ARG A 121 -21.98 5.04 -10.35
N GLY A 122 -21.69 5.45 -11.59
CA GLY A 122 -22.09 6.76 -12.12
C GLY A 122 -21.37 7.92 -11.43
N GLU A 123 -20.30 7.63 -10.70
CA GLU A 123 -19.40 8.63 -10.16
C GLU A 123 -18.57 9.16 -11.32
N LYS A 124 -18.36 10.47 -11.37
CA LYS A 124 -17.28 10.98 -12.20
C LYS A 124 -16.01 10.37 -11.62
N PRO A 125 -15.12 9.75 -12.43
CA PRO A 125 -13.84 9.34 -11.90
C PRO A 125 -13.24 10.56 -11.20
N GLU A 126 -12.88 10.43 -9.93
CA GLU A 126 -12.09 11.43 -9.21
C GLU A 126 -10.69 11.45 -9.82
N VAL A 127 -10.60 11.79 -11.10
CA VAL A 127 -9.45 12.52 -11.59
C VAL A 127 -9.69 13.92 -11.01
N GLU A 128 -9.35 14.11 -9.73
CA GLU A 128 -9.14 15.47 -9.25
C GLU A 128 -8.21 16.10 -10.28
N GLU A 129 -8.68 17.15 -10.97
CA GLU A 129 -7.85 17.93 -11.89
C GLU A 129 -6.71 18.54 -11.09
N GLY A 130 -5.67 17.74 -10.87
CA GLY A 130 -4.47 18.14 -10.19
C GLY A 130 -3.65 19.02 -11.11
N LYS A 131 -2.86 19.91 -10.52
CA LYS A 131 -1.91 20.69 -11.30
C LYS A 131 -0.90 19.72 -11.91
N ILE A 132 -0.70 19.79 -13.22
CA ILE A 132 0.35 19.01 -13.88
C ILE A 132 1.71 19.40 -13.28
N VAL A 133 2.35 18.42 -12.64
CA VAL A 133 3.69 18.55 -12.05
C VAL A 133 4.74 18.11 -13.05
N CYS A 134 4.50 16.99 -13.75
CA CYS A 134 5.40 16.47 -14.78
C CYS A 134 4.79 16.59 -16.17
N ASN A 135 5.20 17.60 -16.93
CA ASN A 135 4.75 17.77 -18.32
C ASN A 135 5.21 16.66 -19.27
N CYS A 136 6.29 15.93 -18.95
CA CYS A 136 6.79 14.84 -19.79
C CYS A 136 5.87 13.62 -19.79
N PHE A 137 5.27 13.30 -18.63
CA PHE A 137 4.48 12.09 -18.44
C PHE A 137 3.03 12.37 -18.06
N GLY A 138 2.64 13.64 -17.95
CA GLY A 138 1.28 14.06 -17.62
C GLY A 138 0.91 13.88 -16.14
N VAL A 139 1.89 13.62 -15.27
CA VAL A 139 1.64 13.32 -13.85
C VAL A 139 1.25 14.57 -13.07
N THR A 140 0.19 14.45 -12.28
CA THR A 140 -0.36 15.54 -11.47
C THR A 140 0.14 15.51 -10.02
N ASP A 141 -0.03 16.62 -9.29
CA ASP A 141 0.24 16.67 -7.85
C ASP A 141 -0.62 15.69 -7.06
N LYS A 142 -1.90 15.55 -7.39
CA LYS A 142 -2.83 14.62 -6.74
C LYS A 142 -2.45 13.16 -6.94
N GLU A 143 -2.02 12.80 -8.14
CA GLU A 143 -1.51 11.45 -8.43
C GLU A 143 -0.25 11.16 -7.59
N ILE A 144 0.70 12.10 -7.51
CA ILE A 144 1.89 11.96 -6.67
C ILE A 144 1.49 11.81 -5.20
N GLU A 145 0.54 12.60 -4.71
CA GLU A 145 0.06 12.53 -3.33
C GLU A 145 -0.57 11.18 -2.99
N LEU A 146 -1.45 10.68 -3.86
CA LEU A 146 -2.13 9.41 -3.68
C LEU A 146 -1.11 8.27 -3.60
N VAL A 147 -0.27 8.16 -4.62
CA VAL A 147 0.72 7.09 -4.76
C VAL A 147 1.75 7.16 -3.64
N ALA A 148 2.16 8.36 -3.22
CA ALA A 148 3.08 8.54 -2.09
C ALA A 148 2.47 8.09 -0.76
N ARG A 149 1.19 8.39 -0.51
CA ARG A 149 0.51 8.02 0.74
C ARG A 149 0.31 6.51 0.86
N GLU A 150 -0.13 5.87 -0.21
CA GLU A 150 -0.44 4.43 -0.21
C GLU A 150 0.80 3.56 -0.13
N ASN A 151 1.90 4.00 -0.77
CA ASN A 151 3.14 3.24 -0.83
C ASN A 151 4.23 3.79 0.10
N ASN A 152 3.90 4.76 0.96
CA ASN A 152 4.82 5.41 1.91
C ASN A 152 6.11 5.94 1.24
N LEU A 153 5.98 6.53 0.05
CA LEU A 153 7.12 7.02 -0.75
C LEU A 153 7.68 8.30 -0.13
N ARG A 154 9.02 8.38 0.04
CA ARG A 154 9.68 9.50 0.73
C ARG A 154 10.68 10.26 -0.11
N THR A 155 11.08 9.71 -1.26
CA THR A 155 12.09 10.33 -2.12
C THR A 155 11.54 10.60 -3.52
N VAL A 156 12.17 11.52 -4.26
CA VAL A 156 11.84 11.78 -5.67
C VAL A 156 12.05 10.54 -6.52
N GLU A 157 13.07 9.75 -6.19
CA GLU A 157 13.38 8.48 -6.87
C GLU A 157 12.24 7.47 -6.70
N ASP A 158 11.73 7.30 -5.48
CA ASP A 158 10.56 6.47 -5.21
C ASP A 158 9.34 6.91 -6.02
N VAL A 159 9.06 8.21 -6.05
CA VAL A 159 7.97 8.78 -6.86
C VAL A 159 8.19 8.50 -8.35
N THR A 160 9.43 8.61 -8.82
CA THR A 160 9.79 8.31 -10.22
C THR A 160 9.50 6.85 -10.56
N HIS A 161 9.81 5.91 -9.68
CA HIS A 161 9.58 4.49 -9.92
C HIS A 161 8.10 4.12 -10.00
N TYR A 162 7.26 4.82 -9.24
CA TYR A 162 5.81 4.55 -9.17
C TYR A 162 4.96 5.39 -10.13
N THR A 163 5.42 6.56 -10.57
CA THR A 163 4.63 7.48 -11.43
C THR A 163 5.34 7.84 -12.75
N LYS A 164 6.62 7.48 -12.91
CA LYS A 164 7.56 7.99 -13.94
C LYS A 164 7.92 9.48 -13.81
N ALA A 165 7.20 10.26 -12.99
CA ALA A 165 7.47 11.69 -12.84
C ALA A 165 8.91 11.92 -12.39
N GLY A 166 9.66 12.72 -13.14
CA GLY A 166 11.08 12.98 -12.84
C GLY A 166 12.07 12.09 -13.59
N GLY A 167 11.65 11.01 -14.25
CA GLY A 167 12.54 10.13 -15.02
C GLY A 167 12.91 10.65 -16.42
N GLY A 168 12.34 11.78 -16.84
CA GLY A 168 12.54 12.41 -18.15
C GLY A 168 13.56 13.55 -18.10
N CYS A 169 13.09 14.80 -18.18
CA CYS A 169 13.96 15.98 -18.15
C CYS A 169 14.38 16.44 -16.74
N GLY A 170 13.78 15.87 -15.68
CA GLY A 170 14.07 16.21 -14.28
C GLY A 170 13.53 17.54 -13.77
N SER A 171 12.89 18.38 -14.61
CA SER A 171 12.47 19.73 -14.21
C SER A 171 11.43 19.78 -13.09
N CYS A 172 10.71 18.68 -12.85
CA CYS A 172 9.68 18.57 -11.83
C CYS A 172 10.20 18.11 -10.46
N HIS A 173 11.48 17.76 -10.32
CA HIS A 173 12.05 17.23 -9.06
C HIS A 173 11.79 18.15 -7.86
N ALA A 174 12.05 19.44 -8.00
CA ALA A 174 11.85 20.42 -6.93
C ALA A 174 10.37 20.62 -6.53
N GLU A 175 9.42 20.33 -7.43
CA GLU A 175 7.99 20.33 -7.08
C GLU A 175 7.59 19.02 -6.39
N ILE A 176 8.10 17.88 -6.87
CA ILE A 176 7.90 16.57 -6.23
C ILE A 176 8.40 16.60 -4.77
N GLU A 177 9.59 17.16 -4.52
CA GLU A 177 10.12 17.33 -3.16
C GLU A 177 9.20 18.18 -2.28
N ARG A 178 8.63 19.26 -2.83
CA ARG A 178 7.69 20.12 -2.10
C ARG A 178 6.39 19.38 -1.77
N ILE A 179 5.89 18.56 -2.68
CA ILE A 179 4.71 17.73 -2.45
C ILE A 179 4.98 16.71 -1.35
N LEU A 180 6.10 15.99 -1.43
CA LEU A 180 6.51 15.02 -0.40
C LEU A 180 6.69 15.69 0.96
N ALA A 181 7.35 16.85 1.01
CA ALA A 181 7.52 17.63 2.24
C ALA A 181 6.18 18.07 2.84
N ARG A 182 5.18 18.41 2.02
CA ARG A 182 3.83 18.73 2.51
C ARG A 182 3.15 17.48 3.11
N ILE A 183 3.14 16.37 2.40
CA ILE A 183 2.49 15.11 2.84
C ILE A 183 3.10 14.60 4.15
N TRP A 184 4.43 14.60 4.24
CA TRP A 184 5.16 14.00 5.36
C TRP A 184 5.52 14.99 6.46
N GLY A 185 5.68 16.28 6.14
CA GLY A 185 5.88 17.33 7.14
C GLY A 185 4.66 17.55 8.03
N GLU A 186 3.45 17.40 7.49
CA GLU A 186 2.20 17.39 8.28
C GLU A 186 2.15 16.17 9.23
N LYS A 187 2.56 14.98 8.75
CA LYS A 187 2.63 13.77 9.58
C LYS A 187 3.72 13.83 10.65
N GLU A 188 4.88 14.43 10.36
CA GLU A 188 5.94 14.62 11.34
C GLU A 188 5.50 15.61 12.43
N ALA A 189 4.76 16.66 12.08
CA ALA A 189 4.14 17.57 13.05
C ALA A 189 3.09 16.88 13.94
N GLU A 190 2.27 15.96 13.39
CA GLU A 190 1.32 15.14 14.18
C GLU A 190 2.03 14.07 15.04
N GLN A 191 3.09 13.43 14.53
CA GLN A 191 3.84 12.39 15.26
C GLN A 191 4.67 12.96 16.42
N VAL A 192 5.19 14.18 16.30
CA VAL A 192 5.89 14.86 17.40
C VAL A 192 4.96 15.13 18.60
N GLN A 193 3.64 15.21 18.39
CA GLN A 193 2.67 15.38 19.48
C GLN A 193 2.36 14.08 20.24
N LYS A 194 2.57 12.90 19.65
CA LYS A 194 2.43 11.60 20.33
C LYS A 194 3.77 11.09 20.88
N LYS A 195 4.39 11.87 21.77
CA LYS A 195 5.38 11.29 22.70
C LYS A 195 4.60 10.35 23.64
N PRO A 196 5.00 9.08 23.85
CA PRO A 196 4.31 8.24 24.82
C PRO A 196 4.33 8.96 26.15
N GLU A 197 3.15 9.24 26.72
CA GLU A 197 3.04 9.85 28.03
C GLU A 197 3.90 9.03 28.99
N LYS A 198 4.89 9.68 29.61
CA LYS A 198 5.71 9.02 30.62
C LYS A 198 4.73 8.53 31.69
N LEU A 199 4.61 7.20 31.84
CA LEU A 199 3.75 6.58 32.85
C LEU A 199 3.95 7.32 34.17
N THR A 200 2.85 7.83 34.72
CA THR A 200 2.85 8.40 36.07
C THR A 200 3.40 7.37 37.04
N ASN A 201 3.94 7.81 38.18
CA ASN A 201 4.51 6.88 39.16
C ASN A 201 3.48 5.81 39.60
N ILE A 202 2.19 6.16 39.65
CA ILE A 202 1.09 5.23 39.95
C ILE A 202 0.90 4.20 38.83
N GLN A 203 0.86 4.62 37.56
CA GLN A 203 0.71 3.69 36.43
C GLN A 203 1.91 2.73 36.31
N ARG A 204 3.12 3.23 36.61
CA ARG A 204 4.34 2.42 36.60
C ARG A 204 4.31 1.37 37.70
N MET A 205 3.87 1.74 38.90
CA MET A 205 3.70 0.82 40.02
C MET A 205 2.71 -0.30 39.68
N LYS A 206 1.53 0.04 39.15
CA LYS A 206 0.52 -0.94 38.74
C LYS A 206 1.04 -1.94 37.70
N LEU A 207 1.76 -1.44 36.69
CA LEU A 207 2.31 -2.29 35.64
C LEU A 207 3.37 -3.26 36.17
N VAL A 208 4.23 -2.77 37.07
CA VAL A 208 5.26 -3.60 37.72
C VAL A 208 4.61 -4.66 38.61
N GLU A 209 3.60 -4.30 39.40
CA GLU A 209 2.83 -5.26 40.23
C GLU A 209 2.14 -6.32 39.38
N GLU A 210 1.46 -5.93 38.31
CA GLU A 210 0.76 -6.86 37.42
C GLU A 210 1.73 -7.83 36.74
N THR A 211 2.90 -7.35 36.32
CA THR A 211 3.94 -8.19 35.70
C THR A 211 4.53 -9.16 36.71
N LEU A 212 4.80 -8.71 37.94
CA LEU A 212 5.27 -9.57 39.02
C LEU A 212 4.27 -10.69 39.33
N GLU A 213 2.97 -10.39 39.38
CA GLU A 213 1.92 -11.38 39.64
C GLU A 213 1.72 -12.35 38.48
N ARG A 214 1.71 -11.86 37.24
CA ARG A 214 1.39 -12.68 36.06
C ARG A 214 2.56 -13.54 35.60
N GLU A 215 3.78 -13.03 35.64
CA GLU A 215 4.91 -13.65 34.93
C GLU A 215 5.97 -14.21 35.88
N ILE A 216 6.23 -13.54 37.01
CA ILE A 216 7.39 -13.85 37.86
C ILE A 216 6.99 -14.71 39.07
N ARG A 217 5.92 -14.34 39.79
CA ARG A 217 5.42 -15.10 40.95
C ARG A 217 5.07 -16.55 40.66
N PRO A 218 4.39 -16.90 39.56
CA PRO A 218 4.03 -18.30 39.29
C PRO A 218 5.27 -19.18 39.13
N ALA A 219 6.32 -18.68 38.47
CA ALA A 219 7.58 -19.38 38.30
C ALA A 219 8.31 -19.56 39.65
N LEU A 220 8.41 -18.49 40.44
CA LEU A 220 9.08 -18.58 41.75
C LEU A 220 8.34 -19.48 42.74
N ARG A 221 7.00 -19.48 42.73
CA ARG A 221 6.18 -20.36 43.57
C ARG A 221 6.30 -21.82 43.19
N ALA A 222 6.49 -22.14 41.90
CA ALA A 222 6.78 -23.50 41.46
C ALA A 222 8.08 -24.03 42.09
N ASP A 223 9.05 -23.15 42.33
CA ASP A 223 10.34 -23.47 42.95
C ASP A 223 10.35 -23.29 44.50
N GLY A 224 9.19 -23.05 45.12
CA GLY A 224 9.07 -22.87 46.58
C GLY A 224 9.50 -21.48 47.10
N GLY A 225 9.67 -20.52 46.20
CA GLY A 225 9.92 -19.11 46.48
C GLY A 225 8.71 -18.21 46.28
N ASP A 226 8.86 -16.93 46.63
CA ASP A 226 7.92 -15.86 46.35
C ASP A 226 8.70 -14.54 46.18
N ILE A 227 8.03 -13.51 45.67
CA ILE A 227 8.63 -12.19 45.43
C ILE A 227 7.67 -11.08 45.84
N GLU A 228 8.19 -10.10 46.57
CA GLU A 228 7.45 -8.91 46.99
C GLU A 228 8.10 -7.65 46.44
N LEU A 229 7.28 -6.77 45.90
CA LEU A 229 7.71 -5.44 45.49
C LEU A 229 7.95 -4.58 46.73
N VAL A 230 9.15 -3.99 46.85
CA VAL A 230 9.54 -3.14 47.98
C VAL A 230 9.47 -1.66 47.60
N ASP A 231 10.06 -1.28 46.47
CA ASP A 231 10.09 0.13 46.04
C ASP A 231 10.40 0.27 44.53
N ILE A 232 10.11 1.44 43.96
CA ILE A 232 10.41 1.77 42.55
C ILE A 232 11.03 3.18 42.45
N TYR A 233 12.30 3.24 42.05
CA TYR A 233 13.04 4.47 41.79
C TYR A 233 13.29 4.66 40.29
N GLY A 234 12.44 5.45 39.63
CA GLY A 234 12.56 5.71 38.19
C GLY A 234 12.32 4.43 37.38
N THR A 235 13.39 3.84 36.84
CA THR A 235 13.40 2.55 36.13
C THR A 235 13.94 1.39 36.97
N LYS A 236 14.39 1.65 38.20
CA LYS A 236 14.93 0.63 39.11
C LYS A 236 13.81 0.11 40.01
N VAL A 237 13.55 -1.19 39.93
CA VAL A 237 12.57 -1.90 40.76
C VAL A 237 13.32 -2.66 41.86
N ILE A 238 12.95 -2.43 43.12
CA ILE A 238 13.51 -3.11 44.28
C ILE A 238 12.49 -4.15 44.74
N VAL A 239 12.93 -5.40 44.82
CA VAL A 239 12.11 -6.56 45.20
C VAL A 239 12.79 -7.34 46.31
N ALA A 240 12.01 -7.95 47.18
CA ALA A 240 12.45 -8.91 48.18
C ALA A 240 12.01 -10.30 47.76
N LEU A 241 12.94 -11.24 47.70
CA LEU A 241 12.63 -12.65 47.48
C LEU A 241 12.32 -13.32 48.83
N ARG A 242 11.26 -14.13 48.86
CA ARG A 242 10.89 -14.99 50.00
C ARG A 242 10.95 -16.44 49.54
N GLY A 243 11.11 -17.41 50.43
CA GLY A 243 11.16 -18.83 50.05
C GLY A 243 11.81 -19.72 51.09
N THR A 244 11.72 -21.03 50.87
CA THR A 244 12.18 -22.08 51.80
C THR A 244 13.70 -22.21 51.97
N CYS A 245 14.50 -21.39 51.28
CA CYS A 245 15.95 -21.31 51.47
C CYS A 245 16.36 -20.23 52.50
N THR A 246 15.61 -20.07 53.59
CA THR A 246 16.04 -19.31 54.77
C THR A 246 16.82 -20.21 55.73
N HIS A 247 18.15 -20.16 55.62
CA HIS A 247 19.05 -20.14 56.77
C HIS A 247 20.04 -18.99 56.58
#